data_AF-A0A962LM75-F1
#
_entry.id   AF-A0A962LM75-F1
#
_cell.length_a   1.000
_cell.length_b   1.000
_cell.length_c   1.000
_cell.angle_alpha   90.00
_cell.angle_beta   90.00
_cell.angle_gamma   90.00
#
_symmetry.space_group_name_H-M   'P 1'
#
loop_
_entity.id
_entity.type
_entity.pdbx_description
1 polymer ?
#
loop_
_entity_poly.entity_id
_entity_poly.type
_entity_poly.pdbx_seq_one_letter_code
_entity_poly.pdbx_strand_id
1 'polypeptide(L)'
;MAAVPDQPIDENPFHALEIKRSTGTKEKLVEGVCGGCGSNWEGRCGGMMMGGAMPPALGLAQLPEPDSAGAKLLTRFCTQCHNLPSPKQHSASGWSVTLARMNMRMQWMTRSQSAMNVAAPSEDELNTITGYLVKHASAESQ
;
A
#
# COMPACT_ATOMS: atom_id res chain seq x y z
N MET A 1 -14.94 3.24 -35.93
CA MET A 1 -15.27 3.06 -34.50
C MET A 1 -14.42 1.89 -34.03
N ALA A 2 -13.24 2.14 -33.49
CA ALA A 2 -12.36 1.06 -33.04
C ALA A 2 -12.95 0.46 -31.75
N ALA A 3 -13.25 -0.84 -31.78
CA ALA A 3 -13.68 -1.58 -30.61
C ALA A 3 -12.54 -1.57 -29.57
N VAL A 4 -12.86 -1.16 -28.34
CA VAL A 4 -11.96 -1.30 -27.21
C VAL A 4 -11.84 -2.80 -26.92
N PRO A 5 -10.63 -3.39 -26.93
CA PRO A 5 -10.49 -4.81 -26.62
C PRO A 5 -10.90 -5.06 -25.17
N ASP A 6 -11.77 -6.06 -24.99
CA ASP A 6 -12.17 -6.62 -23.70
C ASP A 6 -10.91 -7.07 -22.94
N GLN A 7 -10.55 -6.33 -21.89
CA GLN A 7 -9.46 -6.72 -21.00
C GLN A 7 -10.00 -7.77 -20.03
N PRO A 8 -9.33 -8.94 -19.89
CA PRO A 8 -9.81 -9.98 -19.00
C PRO A 8 -9.87 -9.46 -17.56
N ILE A 9 -11.03 -9.62 -16.93
CA ILE A 9 -11.36 -9.21 -15.55
C ILE A 9 -10.54 -10.00 -14.49
N ASP A 10 -9.70 -10.93 -14.94
CA ASP A 10 -8.98 -11.93 -14.14
C ASP A 10 -7.55 -11.54 -13.75
N GLU A 11 -6.90 -10.60 -14.45
CA GLU A 11 -5.51 -10.27 -14.10
C GLU A 11 -5.45 -9.35 -12.87
N ASN A 12 -4.86 -9.86 -11.79
CA ASN A 12 -4.54 -9.09 -10.61
C ASN A 12 -3.54 -7.97 -10.97
N PRO A 13 -3.91 -6.68 -10.93
CA PRO A 13 -3.03 -5.57 -11.31
C PRO A 13 -1.85 -5.38 -10.34
N PHE A 14 -1.85 -6.10 -9.20
CA PHE A 14 -0.71 -6.19 -8.31
C PHE A 14 0.37 -7.17 -8.79
N HIS A 15 0.16 -7.90 -9.91
CA HIS A 15 1.16 -8.82 -10.49
C HIS A 15 2.08 -8.19 -11.54
N ALA A 16 1.78 -7.02 -12.12
CA ALA A 16 2.55 -6.51 -13.25
C ALA A 16 3.55 -5.40 -12.86
N LEU A 17 4.79 -5.82 -12.58
CA LEU A 17 6.03 -5.16 -13.02
C LEU A 17 7.18 -6.15 -12.83
N GLU A 18 7.13 -7.28 -13.54
CA GLU A 18 8.36 -8.03 -13.84
C GLU A 18 9.24 -7.15 -14.74
N ILE A 19 10.09 -6.33 -14.13
CA ILE A 19 11.19 -5.67 -14.82
C ILE A 19 12.10 -6.78 -15.32
N LYS A 20 11.93 -7.17 -16.60
CA LYS A 20 12.88 -8.01 -17.31
C LYS A 20 14.23 -7.29 -17.30
N ARG A 21 15.11 -7.65 -16.35
CA ARG A 21 16.53 -7.27 -16.39
C ARG A 21 17.11 -7.77 -17.71
N SER A 22 17.40 -6.86 -18.63
CA SER A 22 18.09 -7.19 -19.87
C SER A 22 19.49 -7.70 -19.52
N THR A 23 19.72 -9.00 -19.69
CA THR A 23 21.06 -9.58 -19.74
C THR A 23 21.75 -9.05 -21.00
N GLY A 24 22.45 -7.93 -20.86
CA GLY A 24 23.27 -7.33 -21.90
C GLY A 24 24.73 -7.32 -21.49
N THR A 25 25.45 -8.40 -21.72
CA THR A 25 26.91 -8.42 -21.65
C THR A 25 27.48 -7.73 -22.89
N LYS A 26 28.17 -6.60 -22.69
CA LYS A 26 29.47 -6.32 -23.32
C LYS A 26 30.10 -5.07 -22.70
N GLU A 27 31.17 -5.35 -21.99
CA GLU A 27 32.14 -4.42 -21.42
C GLU A 27 32.75 -3.50 -22.48
N LYS A 28 32.89 -2.21 -22.12
CA LYS A 28 34.18 -1.50 -22.02
C LYS A 28 33.90 -0.05 -21.66
N LEU A 29 34.45 0.41 -20.53
CA LEU A 29 35.55 1.38 -20.49
C LEU A 29 35.64 1.99 -19.07
N VAL A 30 36.69 1.60 -18.36
CA VAL A 30 37.58 2.45 -17.54
C VAL A 30 37.04 3.16 -16.29
N GLU A 31 37.62 2.74 -15.16
CA GLU A 31 38.05 3.50 -13.99
C GLU A 31 37.11 4.55 -13.37
N GLY A 32 36.58 4.17 -12.21
CA GLY A 32 36.03 5.08 -11.21
C GLY A 32 35.98 4.38 -9.86
N VAL A 33 37.13 4.32 -9.18
CA VAL A 33 37.27 3.84 -7.81
C VAL A 33 36.34 4.62 -6.86
N CYS A 34 35.43 3.92 -6.19
CA CYS A 34 34.89 4.38 -4.91
C CYS A 34 34.64 3.19 -3.99
N GLY A 35 35.49 3.09 -2.97
CA GLY A 35 35.17 2.59 -1.63
C GLY A 35 34.53 1.21 -1.51
N GLY A 36 35.37 0.19 -1.37
CA GLY A 36 34.93 -1.07 -0.79
C GLY A 36 34.51 -0.89 0.67
N CYS A 37 33.35 -1.45 1.00
CA CYS A 37 33.04 -1.98 2.33
C CYS A 37 32.39 -3.36 2.15
N GLY A 38 33.10 -4.41 2.56
CA GLY A 38 32.48 -5.62 3.11
C GLY A 38 31.96 -6.67 2.14
N SER A 39 32.86 -7.42 1.53
CA SER A 39 32.63 -8.78 1.05
C SER A 39 32.41 -9.75 2.24
N ASN A 40 31.17 -9.84 2.74
CA ASN A 40 30.58 -11.10 3.24
C ASN A 40 29.07 -10.90 3.56
N TRP A 41 28.18 -11.12 2.59
CA TRP A 41 26.77 -11.47 2.87
C TRP A 41 26.44 -12.71 2.07
N GLU A 42 26.97 -13.83 2.57
CA GLU A 42 26.65 -15.17 2.13
C GLU A 42 25.13 -15.36 2.18
N GLY A 43 24.51 -15.49 1.00
CA GLY A 43 23.23 -16.15 0.75
C GLY A 43 22.20 -16.24 1.87
N ARG A 44 21.45 -15.15 2.11
CA ARG A 44 20.01 -15.22 2.43
C ARG A 44 19.37 -13.83 2.39
N CYS A 45 18.59 -13.59 1.34
CA CYS A 45 17.31 -12.86 1.40
C CYS A 45 16.36 -13.62 0.46
N GLY A 46 16.12 -14.89 0.82
CA GLY A 46 14.90 -15.59 0.43
C GLY A 46 13.70 -14.85 0.98
N GLY A 47 12.57 -14.94 0.27
CA GLY A 47 11.40 -14.08 0.43
C GLY A 47 10.91 -13.86 1.86
N MET A 48 10.48 -12.62 2.12
CA MET A 48 9.82 -12.10 3.33
C MET A 48 9.33 -10.68 2.96
N MET A 49 8.08 -10.21 3.12
CA MET A 49 6.91 -10.72 3.83
C MET A 49 5.59 -10.09 3.30
N MET A 50 4.60 -10.91 2.94
CA MET A 50 3.20 -10.65 3.32
C MET A 50 3.02 -11.17 4.75
N GLY A 51 3.62 -10.51 5.73
CA GLY A 51 3.79 -11.07 7.08
C GLY A 51 4.40 -10.12 8.10
N GLY A 52 4.32 -8.81 7.87
CA GLY A 52 4.46 -7.89 8.99
C GLY A 52 3.34 -8.18 9.97
N ALA A 53 3.67 -8.43 11.23
CA ALA A 53 2.66 -8.62 12.28
C ALA A 53 1.66 -7.47 12.19
N MET A 54 0.40 -7.81 11.98
CA MET A 54 -0.66 -6.81 11.93
C MET A 54 -0.63 -6.03 13.23
N PRO A 55 -0.68 -4.69 13.17
CA PRO A 55 -0.72 -3.89 14.39
C PRO A 55 -1.93 -4.32 15.25
N PRO A 56 -1.82 -4.22 16.58
CA PRO A 56 -2.89 -4.60 17.48
C PRO A 56 -4.19 -3.90 17.08
N ALA A 57 -5.29 -4.62 17.16
CA ALA A 57 -6.59 -4.10 16.76
C ALA A 57 -6.91 -2.84 17.56
N LEU A 58 -7.03 -1.71 16.89
CA LEU A 58 -7.67 -0.55 17.48
C LEU A 58 -9.18 -0.67 17.31
N GLY A 59 -9.90 -0.57 18.43
CA GLY A 59 -11.33 -0.32 18.40
C GLY A 59 -11.63 1.13 18.07
N LEU A 60 -12.80 1.39 17.49
CA LEU A 60 -13.34 2.73 17.19
C LEU A 60 -13.13 3.75 18.32
N ALA A 61 -13.41 3.35 19.57
CA ALA A 61 -13.32 4.23 20.73
C ALA A 61 -11.88 4.66 21.08
N GLN A 62 -10.86 4.00 20.52
CA GLN A 62 -9.45 4.34 20.74
C GLN A 62 -8.91 5.28 19.64
N LEU A 63 -9.73 5.60 18.64
CA LEU A 63 -9.37 6.59 17.63
C LEU A 63 -9.47 8.02 18.17
N PRO A 64 -8.58 8.93 17.76
CA PRO A 64 -8.76 10.36 17.97
C PRO A 64 -10.06 10.85 17.33
N GLU A 65 -10.86 11.68 18.00
CA GLU A 65 -12.12 12.21 17.45
C GLU A 65 -13.02 11.09 16.84
N PRO A 66 -13.43 10.08 17.63
CA PRO A 66 -14.11 8.87 17.13
C PRO A 66 -15.47 9.16 16.47
N ASP A 67 -16.09 10.28 16.82
CA ASP A 67 -17.36 10.73 16.24
C ASP A 67 -17.22 11.51 14.92
N SER A 68 -15.99 11.83 14.51
CA SER A 68 -15.73 12.54 13.27
C SER A 68 -16.13 11.71 12.05
N ALA A 69 -16.43 12.38 10.94
CA ALA A 69 -16.72 11.72 9.66
C ALA A 69 -15.55 10.81 9.23
N GLY A 70 -14.30 11.28 9.41
CA GLY A 70 -13.10 10.52 9.07
C GLY A 70 -12.96 9.22 9.86
N ALA A 71 -13.16 9.25 11.19
CA ALA A 71 -13.08 8.05 12.04
C ALA A 71 -14.16 7.00 11.68
N LYS A 72 -15.39 7.47 11.41
CA LYS A 72 -16.52 6.61 11.00
C LYS A 72 -16.27 5.96 9.64
N LEU A 73 -15.81 6.73 8.66
CA LEU A 73 -15.47 6.23 7.33
C LEU A 73 -14.27 5.28 7.37
N LEU A 74 -13.23 5.61 8.12
CA LEU A 74 -12.06 4.76 8.31
C LEU A 74 -12.49 3.39 8.84
N THR A 75 -13.38 3.37 9.83
CA THR A 75 -13.86 2.09 10.37
C THR A 75 -14.69 1.33 9.37
N ARG A 76 -15.67 1.98 8.72
CA ARG A 76 -16.52 1.32 7.73
C ARG A 76 -15.71 0.63 6.63
N PHE A 77 -14.68 1.30 6.12
CA PHE A 77 -13.95 0.83 4.95
C PHE A 77 -12.74 -0.03 5.28
N CYS A 78 -11.96 0.34 6.30
CA CYS A 78 -10.66 -0.27 6.57
C CYS A 78 -10.73 -1.51 7.46
N THR A 79 -11.89 -1.83 8.06
CA THR A 79 -12.09 -3.09 8.80
C THR A 79 -12.67 -4.23 7.96
N GLN A 80 -12.89 -4.01 6.66
CA GLN A 80 -13.49 -5.02 5.76
C GLN A 80 -12.56 -6.22 5.54
N CYS A 81 -11.24 -6.01 5.62
CA CYS A 81 -10.25 -7.04 5.31
C CYS A 81 -9.45 -7.50 6.55
N HIS A 82 -9.21 -6.60 7.49
CA HIS A 82 -8.35 -6.84 8.65
C HIS A 82 -8.59 -5.76 9.73
N ASN A 83 -7.81 -5.78 10.80
CA ASN A 83 -7.93 -4.80 11.89
C ASN A 83 -7.71 -3.35 11.43
N LEU A 84 -8.30 -2.42 12.19
CA LEU A 84 -8.23 -1.00 11.92
C LEU A 84 -6.78 -0.47 12.03
N PRO A 85 -6.29 0.31 11.05
CA PRO A 85 -5.01 0.99 11.18
C PRO A 85 -5.07 2.10 12.23
N SER A 86 -4.01 2.20 13.05
CA SER A 86 -3.81 3.34 13.95
C SER A 86 -3.24 4.52 13.19
N PRO A 87 -3.81 5.74 13.32
CA PRO A 87 -3.24 6.94 12.69
C PRO A 87 -1.76 7.17 13.01
N LYS A 88 -1.25 6.65 14.14
CA LYS A 88 0.17 6.80 14.53
C LYS A 88 1.12 5.80 13.87
N GLN A 89 0.65 4.89 13.01
CA GLN A 89 1.50 3.90 12.32
C GLN A 89 2.37 4.49 11.20
N HIS A 90 1.90 5.57 10.58
CA HIS A 90 2.63 6.25 9.52
C HIS A 90 2.67 7.75 9.78
N SER A 91 3.66 8.40 9.17
CA SER A 91 3.67 9.83 9.03
C SER A 91 2.62 10.33 8.05
N ALA A 92 2.43 11.65 8.01
CA ALA A 92 1.47 12.28 7.09
C ALA A 92 1.73 11.90 5.62
N SER A 93 3.00 11.97 5.18
CA SER A 93 3.41 11.59 3.83
C SER A 93 3.22 10.07 3.59
N GLY A 94 3.55 9.24 4.57
CA GLY A 94 3.34 7.79 4.52
C GLY A 94 1.88 7.38 4.37
N TRP A 95 0.96 8.07 5.04
CA TRP A 95 -0.48 7.78 4.95
C TRP A 95 -1.03 7.96 3.53
N SER A 96 -0.67 9.04 2.85
CA SER A 96 -1.13 9.31 1.48
C SER A 96 -0.75 8.19 0.52
N VAL A 97 0.49 7.67 0.62
CA VAL A 97 0.97 6.58 -0.22
C VAL A 97 0.28 5.25 0.14
N THR A 98 0.18 4.94 1.43
CA THR A 98 -0.43 3.70 1.90
C THR A 98 -1.91 3.61 1.54
N LEU A 99 -2.68 4.70 1.74
CA LEU A 99 -4.10 4.74 1.41
C LEU A 99 -4.34 4.63 -0.09
N ALA A 100 -3.51 5.26 -0.93
CA ALA A 100 -3.62 5.11 -2.38
C ALA A 100 -3.51 3.62 -2.80
N ARG A 101 -2.54 2.89 -2.23
CA ARG A 101 -2.37 1.45 -2.49
C ARG A 101 -3.54 0.61 -1.96
N MET A 102 -4.03 0.90 -0.76
CA MET A 102 -5.21 0.23 -0.18
C MET A 102 -6.45 0.47 -1.05
N ASN A 103 -6.70 1.71 -1.46
CA ASN A 103 -7.85 2.06 -2.28
C ASN A 103 -7.80 1.36 -3.65
N MET A 104 -6.65 1.31 -4.31
CA MET A 104 -6.49 0.55 -5.54
C MET A 104 -6.82 -0.94 -5.34
N ARG A 105 -6.43 -1.51 -4.19
CA ARG A 105 -6.73 -2.91 -3.86
C ARG A 105 -8.22 -3.12 -3.61
N MET A 106 -8.86 -2.20 -2.90
CA MET A 106 -10.30 -2.23 -2.66
C MET A 106 -11.08 -2.15 -3.97
N GLN A 107 -10.76 -1.19 -4.84
CA GLN A 107 -11.40 -1.05 -6.15
C GLN A 107 -11.26 -2.30 -7.01
N TRP A 108 -10.07 -2.90 -7.04
CA TRP A 108 -9.88 -4.16 -7.76
C TRP A 108 -10.74 -5.29 -7.17
N MET A 109 -10.76 -5.45 -5.83
CA MET A 109 -11.56 -6.47 -5.16
C MET A 109 -13.08 -6.28 -5.34
N THR A 110 -13.55 -5.03 -5.42
CA THR A 110 -14.95 -4.71 -5.75
C THR A 110 -15.27 -5.13 -7.19
N ARG A 111 -14.38 -4.82 -8.14
CA ARG A 111 -14.59 -5.10 -9.58
C ARG A 111 -14.45 -6.57 -9.93
N SER A 112 -13.54 -7.29 -9.27
CA SER A 112 -13.31 -8.72 -9.49
C SER A 112 -14.31 -9.62 -8.77
N GLN A 113 -15.31 -9.05 -8.08
CA GLN A 113 -16.29 -9.80 -7.28
C GLN A 113 -15.61 -10.79 -6.32
N SER A 114 -14.56 -10.31 -5.63
CA SER A 114 -13.80 -11.14 -4.69
C SER A 114 -14.70 -11.76 -3.63
N ALA A 115 -14.33 -12.95 -3.13
CA ALA A 115 -15.10 -13.68 -2.12
C ALA A 115 -15.33 -12.90 -0.81
N MET A 116 -14.53 -11.86 -0.53
CA MET A 116 -14.67 -11.00 0.65
C MET A 116 -15.72 -9.88 0.48
N ASN A 117 -16.29 -9.67 -0.71
CA ASN A 117 -17.31 -8.64 -0.99
C ASN A 117 -16.93 -7.23 -0.47
N VAL A 118 -15.72 -6.78 -0.80
CA VAL A 118 -15.18 -5.48 -0.34
C VAL A 118 -15.76 -4.34 -1.16
N ALA A 119 -16.20 -3.28 -0.48
CA ALA A 119 -16.62 -2.01 -1.10
C ALA A 119 -15.49 -0.98 -1.05
N ALA A 120 -15.21 -0.32 -2.17
CA ALA A 120 -14.28 0.82 -2.24
C ALA A 120 -14.98 2.15 -1.89
N PRO A 121 -14.29 3.09 -1.22
CA PRO A 121 -14.83 4.43 -0.97
C PRO A 121 -14.93 5.25 -2.25
N SER A 122 -15.85 6.21 -2.28
CA SER A 122 -15.83 7.29 -3.26
C SER A 122 -14.61 8.20 -3.07
N GLU A 123 -14.33 9.07 -4.04
CA GLU A 123 -13.20 10.01 -3.97
C GLU A 123 -13.31 10.96 -2.77
N ASP A 124 -14.50 11.51 -2.50
CA ASP A 124 -14.74 12.40 -1.36
C ASP A 124 -14.60 11.68 -0.01
N GLU A 125 -15.09 10.43 0.09
CA GLU A 125 -14.91 9.59 1.27
C GLU A 125 -13.42 9.28 1.49
N LEU A 126 -12.67 8.95 0.43
CA LEU A 126 -11.24 8.69 0.49
C LEU A 126 -10.46 9.94 0.93
N ASN A 127 -10.81 11.10 0.40
CA ASN A 127 -10.21 12.37 0.80
C ASN A 127 -10.48 12.67 2.28
N THR A 128 -11.70 12.39 2.75
CA THR A 128 -12.06 12.54 4.16
C THR A 128 -11.26 11.59 5.06
N ILE A 129 -11.10 10.32 4.67
CA ILE A 129 -10.29 9.33 5.38
C ILE A 129 -8.81 9.77 5.41
N THR A 130 -8.29 10.22 4.28
CA THR A 130 -6.90 10.66 4.13
C THR A 130 -6.62 11.88 5.01
N GLY A 131 -7.46 12.91 4.95
CA GLY A 131 -7.33 14.09 5.78
C GLY A 131 -7.36 13.77 7.28
N TYR A 132 -8.22 12.83 7.69
CA TYR A 132 -8.27 12.36 9.06
C TYR A 132 -6.97 11.66 9.50
N LEU A 133 -6.47 10.70 8.70
CA LEU A 133 -5.24 9.97 9.02
C LEU A 133 -4.01 10.88 9.01
N VAL A 134 -3.92 11.81 8.07
CA VAL A 134 -2.85 12.82 7.99
C VAL A 134 -2.88 13.75 9.20
N LYS A 135 -4.05 14.27 9.58
CA LYS A 135 -4.23 15.14 10.76
C LYS A 135 -3.74 14.48 12.04
N HIS A 136 -3.97 13.17 12.17
CA HIS A 136 -3.66 12.40 13.37
C HIS A 136 -2.37 11.56 13.26
N ALA A 137 -1.59 11.76 12.20
CA ALA A 137 -0.39 10.99 11.89
C ALA A 137 0.67 11.00 12.99
N SER A 138 1.66 10.10 12.92
CA SER A 138 2.88 10.26 13.72
C SER A 138 3.60 11.54 13.33
N ALA A 139 4.28 12.18 14.28
CA ALA A 139 5.22 13.23 13.94
C ALA A 139 6.31 12.64 13.02
N GLU A 140 6.67 13.36 11.96
CA GLU A 140 7.86 13.02 11.17
C GLU A 140 9.08 13.31 12.05
N SER A 141 9.88 12.30 12.36
CA SER A 141 11.22 12.52 12.92
C SER A 141 12.11 13.01 11.77
N GLN A 142 12.48 14.29 11.80
CA GLN A 142 13.42 14.90 10.86
C GLN A 142 14.85 14.40 11.09
#